data_AF-A0A2V9LRH5-F1
#
_entry.id   AF-A0A2V9LRH5-F1
#
_cell.length_a   1.000
_cell.length_b   1.000
_cell.length_c   1.000
_cell.angle_alpha   90.00
_cell.angle_beta   90.00
_cell.angle_gamma   90.00
#
_symmetry.space_group_name_H-M   'P 1'
#
loop_
_entity.id
_entity.type
_entity.pdbx_description
1 polymer ?
#
loop_
_entity_poly.entity_id
_entity_poly.type
_entity_poly.pdbx_seq_one_letter_code
_entity_poly.pdbx_strand_id
1 'polypeptide(L)'
;MAAGRPIIFAGNPGYNAVEKAQAGIVVPPERPEAIVKAIEQFLALTPEERRQMGQNGQRYVKEHHDIRILTDKMEAVLLAAVSEHGGPSAERVKAAPSRPPDQSELHEVARGGSKNGQ
;
A
#
# COMPACT_ATOMS: atom_id res chain seq x y z
N MET A 1 4.68 -3.13 -8.06
CA MET A 1 4.19 -2.42 -6.84
C MET A 1 4.52 -3.22 -5.59
N ALA A 2 4.64 -2.60 -4.39
CA ALA A 2 5.14 -3.14 -3.10
C ALA A 2 6.31 -4.15 -3.18
N ALA A 3 6.07 -5.36 -3.67
CA ALA A 3 7.07 -6.38 -4.00
C ALA A 3 8.04 -6.04 -5.14
N GLY A 4 7.98 -4.83 -5.73
CA GLY A 4 8.94 -4.41 -6.76
C GLY A 4 8.82 -5.13 -8.11
N ARG A 5 7.68 -5.77 -8.39
CA ARG A 5 7.40 -6.44 -9.67
C ARG A 5 6.52 -5.58 -10.57
N PRO A 6 6.75 -5.59 -11.90
CA PRO A 6 5.85 -4.98 -12.86
C PRO A 6 4.54 -5.78 -12.94
N ILE A 7 3.43 -5.11 -13.27
CA ILE A 7 2.07 -5.69 -13.14
C ILE A 7 1.25 -5.43 -14.42
N ILE A 8 0.48 -6.43 -14.85
CA ILE A 8 -0.63 -6.25 -15.78
C ILE A 8 -1.91 -6.24 -14.94
N PHE A 9 -2.71 -5.18 -15.04
CA PHE A 9 -3.94 -5.01 -14.27
C PHE A 9 -5.14 -4.95 -15.22
N ALA A 10 -6.08 -5.88 -15.08
CA ALA A 10 -7.32 -5.88 -15.86
C ALA A 10 -8.44 -5.22 -15.04
N GLY A 11 -8.90 -4.05 -15.47
CA GLY A 11 -9.93 -3.31 -14.76
C GLY A 11 -10.12 -1.89 -15.30
N ASN A 12 -11.09 -1.18 -14.72
CA ASN A 12 -11.34 0.23 -15.00
C ASN A 12 -11.27 1.03 -13.68
N PRO A 13 -10.06 1.25 -13.14
CA PRO A 13 -9.91 1.83 -11.82
C PRO A 13 -10.28 3.32 -11.84
N GLY A 14 -11.12 3.77 -10.91
CA GLY A 14 -11.40 5.20 -10.72
C GLY A 14 -10.14 6.01 -10.34
N TYR A 15 -9.14 5.34 -9.77
CA TYR A 15 -7.80 5.86 -9.54
C TYR A 15 -6.75 4.87 -10.05
N ASN A 16 -6.11 5.19 -11.17
CA ASN A 16 -5.13 4.29 -11.78
C ASN A 16 -3.72 4.46 -11.18
N ALA A 17 -3.45 3.75 -10.09
CA ALA A 17 -2.13 3.76 -9.45
C ALA A 17 -1.03 3.13 -10.33
N VAL A 18 -1.36 2.15 -11.18
CA VAL A 18 -0.38 1.46 -12.04
C VAL A 18 0.16 2.40 -13.12
N GLU A 19 -0.73 3.14 -13.79
CA GLU A 19 -0.34 4.14 -14.79
C GLU A 19 0.40 5.31 -14.15
N LYS A 20 -0.14 5.88 -13.06
CA LYS A 20 0.52 6.99 -12.34
C LYS A 20 1.93 6.64 -11.88
N ALA A 21 2.12 5.41 -11.44
CA ALA A 21 3.42 4.90 -11.02
C ALA A 21 4.31 4.42 -12.17
N GLN A 22 3.84 4.42 -13.42
CA GLN A 22 4.52 3.79 -14.55
C GLN A 22 5.01 2.36 -14.22
N ALA A 23 4.13 1.59 -13.55
CA ALA A 23 4.47 0.32 -12.94
C ALA A 23 4.08 -0.91 -13.76
N GLY A 24 3.54 -0.70 -14.96
CA GLY A 24 3.09 -1.74 -15.87
C GLY A 24 1.96 -1.27 -16.78
N ILE A 25 1.09 -2.20 -17.17
CA ILE A 25 0.04 -1.97 -18.18
C ILE A 25 -1.33 -2.20 -17.54
N VAL A 26 -2.28 -1.30 -17.81
CA VAL A 26 -3.68 -1.50 -17.48
C VAL A 26 -4.46 -1.84 -18.74
N VAL A 27 -5.31 -2.86 -18.65
CA VAL A 27 -6.17 -3.31 -19.75
C VAL A 27 -7.64 -3.28 -19.32
N PRO A 28 -8.59 -3.13 -20.26
CA PRO A 28 -10.01 -3.19 -19.93
C PRO A 28 -10.39 -4.55 -19.32
N PRO A 29 -11.41 -4.60 -18.44
CA PRO A 29 -11.94 -5.85 -17.93
C PRO A 29 -12.60 -6.67 -19.06
N GLU A 30 -12.70 -7.99 -18.86
CA GLU A 30 -13.44 -8.90 -19.76
C GLU A 30 -12.97 -8.90 -21.23
N ARG A 31 -11.69 -8.60 -21.45
CA ARG A 31 -11.04 -8.58 -22.76
C ARG A 31 -9.80 -9.48 -22.74
N PRO A 32 -9.93 -10.80 -22.91
CA PRO A 32 -8.79 -11.73 -22.90
C PRO A 32 -7.72 -11.36 -23.93
N GLU A 33 -8.11 -10.87 -25.10
CA GLU A 33 -7.20 -10.46 -26.17
C GLU A 33 -6.33 -9.28 -25.76
N ALA A 34 -6.83 -8.40 -24.89
CA ALA A 34 -6.07 -7.28 -24.36
C ALA A 34 -4.98 -7.76 -23.38
N ILE A 35 -5.26 -8.79 -22.59
CA ILE A 35 -4.27 -9.42 -21.70
C ILE A 35 -3.16 -10.07 -22.53
N VAL A 36 -3.52 -10.82 -23.59
CA VAL A 36 -2.52 -11.44 -24.50
C VAL A 36 -1.58 -10.38 -25.07
N LYS A 37 -2.13 -9.27 -25.60
CA LYS A 37 -1.33 -8.16 -26.12
C LYS A 37 -0.42 -7.53 -25.06
N ALA A 38 -0.90 -7.38 -23.82
CA ALA A 38 -0.09 -6.85 -22.72
C ALA A 38 1.07 -7.80 -22.35
N ILE A 39 0.84 -9.12 -22.38
CA ILE A 39 1.89 -10.13 -22.16
C ILE A 39 2.93 -10.07 -23.29
N GLU A 40 2.49 -10.00 -24.55
CA GLU A 40 3.38 -9.85 -25.71
C GLU A 40 4.25 -8.59 -25.59
N GLN A 41 3.67 -7.46 -25.17
CA GLN A 41 4.42 -6.24 -24.89
C GLN A 41 5.48 -6.46 -23.80
N PHE A 42 5.13 -7.14 -22.69
CA PHE A 42 6.08 -7.46 -21.62
C PHE A 42 7.22 -8.37 -22.07
N LEU A 43 6.94 -9.32 -22.97
CA LEU A 43 7.95 -10.22 -23.54
C LEU A 43 8.90 -9.48 -24.48
N ALA A 44 8.40 -8.46 -25.20
CA ALA A 44 9.22 -7.62 -26.07
C ALA A 44 10.13 -6.64 -25.31
N LEU A 45 9.79 -6.28 -24.06
CA LEU A 45 10.63 -5.45 -23.21
C LEU A 45 11.93 -6.17 -22.81
N THR A 46 12.98 -5.39 -22.62
CA THR A 46 14.22 -5.85 -21.99
C THR A 46 13.99 -6.18 -20.51
N PRO A 47 14.85 -7.04 -19.91
CA PRO A 47 14.82 -7.27 -18.47
C PRO A 47 14.97 -6.01 -17.62
N GLU A 48 15.70 -5.00 -18.12
CA GLU A 48 15.92 -3.74 -17.41
C GLU A 48 14.65 -2.89 -17.36
N GLU A 49 13.96 -2.74 -18.49
CA GLU A 49 12.70 -1.99 -18.55
C GLU A 49 11.65 -2.59 -17.61
N ARG A 50 11.54 -3.92 -17.58
CA ARG A 50 10.65 -4.61 -16.64
C ARG A 50 11.04 -4.37 -15.18
N ARG A 51 12.34 -4.35 -14.87
CA ARG A 51 12.84 -4.07 -13.52
C ARG A 51 12.52 -2.63 -13.13
N GLN A 52 12.74 -1.67 -14.03
CA GLN A 52 12.46 -0.26 -13.80
C GLN A 52 10.97 -0.03 -13.50
N MET A 53 10.06 -0.64 -14.27
CA MET A 53 8.62 -0.58 -13.99
C MET A 53 8.29 -1.12 -12.58
N GLY A 54 8.87 -2.26 -12.21
CA GLY A 54 8.70 -2.83 -10.88
C GLY A 54 9.16 -1.90 -9.75
N GLN A 55 10.33 -1.29 -9.91
CA GLN A 55 10.90 -0.31 -8.97
C GLN A 55 10.03 0.96 -8.87
N ASN A 56 9.55 1.47 -10.00
CA ASN A 56 8.67 2.64 -10.01
C ASN A 56 7.40 2.38 -9.18
N GLY A 57 6.78 1.21 -9.39
CA GLY A 57 5.61 0.82 -8.61
C GLY A 57 5.89 0.62 -7.12
N GLN A 58 7.09 0.16 -6.73
CA GLN A 58 7.44 0.05 -5.32
C GLN A 58 7.66 1.43 -4.68
N ARG A 59 8.41 2.31 -5.36
CA ARG A 59 8.66 3.68 -4.91
C ARG A 59 7.35 4.44 -4.70
N TYR A 60 6.45 4.37 -5.68
CA TYR A 60 5.15 5.00 -5.61
C TYR A 60 4.33 4.56 -4.39
N VAL A 61 4.31 3.26 -4.10
CA VAL A 61 3.63 2.72 -2.89
C VAL A 61 4.26 3.28 -1.62
N LYS A 62 5.58 3.31 -1.50
CA LYS A 62 6.27 3.87 -0.32
C LYS A 62 5.95 5.35 -0.09
N GLU A 63 5.78 6.12 -1.15
CA GLU A 63 5.55 7.56 -1.07
C GLU A 63 4.07 7.92 -0.83
N HIS A 64 3.13 7.13 -1.35
CA HIS A 64 1.71 7.51 -1.37
C HIS A 64 0.79 6.59 -0.57
N HIS A 65 1.20 5.33 -0.40
CA HIS A 65 0.37 4.25 0.14
C HIS A 65 1.07 3.48 1.27
N ASP A 66 2.14 4.04 1.85
CA ASP A 66 2.72 3.52 3.08
C ASP A 66 1.72 3.68 4.22
N ILE A 67 1.56 2.63 5.03
CA ILE A 67 0.56 2.60 6.10
C ILE A 67 0.72 3.77 7.07
N ARG A 68 1.96 4.22 7.35
CA ARG A 68 2.22 5.36 8.23
C ARG A 68 1.60 6.63 7.67
N ILE A 69 1.87 6.91 6.40
CA ILE A 69 1.34 8.09 5.69
C ILE A 69 -0.19 8.08 5.67
N LEU A 70 -0.80 6.90 5.46
CA LEU A 70 -2.26 6.78 5.42
C LEU A 70 -2.88 6.91 6.81
N THR A 71 -2.26 6.35 7.85
CA THR A 71 -2.71 6.47 9.24
C THR A 71 -2.64 7.92 9.70
N ASP A 72 -1.56 8.65 9.44
CA ASP A 72 -1.44 10.06 9.82
C ASP A 72 -2.55 10.92 9.17
N LYS A 73 -2.86 10.66 7.89
CA LYS A 73 -3.95 11.34 7.18
C LYS A 73 -5.32 11.00 7.78
N MET A 74 -5.56 9.73 8.11
CA MET A 74 -6.82 9.30 8.72
C MET A 74 -6.99 9.90 10.11
N GLU A 75 -5.94 9.86 10.94
CA GLU A 75 -5.92 10.46 12.27
C GLU A 75 -6.27 11.95 12.20
N ALA A 76 -5.62 12.70 11.30
CA ALA A 76 -5.89 14.12 11.13
C ALA A 76 -7.37 14.41 10.81
N VAL A 77 -7.99 13.62 9.93
CA VAL A 77 -9.42 13.77 9.57
C VAL A 77 -10.32 13.42 10.75
N LEU A 78 -10.03 12.35 11.49
CA LEU A 78 -10.82 11.95 12.65
C LEU A 78 -10.75 13.01 13.78
N LEU A 79 -9.56 13.54 14.06
CA LEU A 79 -9.39 14.59 15.07
C LEU A 79 -10.10 15.89 14.69
N ALA A 80 -10.08 16.26 13.40
CA ALA A 80 -10.83 17.41 12.90
C ALA A 80 -12.34 17.22 13.11
N ALA A 81 -12.90 16.08 12.69
CA ALA A 81 -14.32 15.80 12.79
C ALA A 81 -14.84 15.79 14.24
N VAL A 82 -14.03 15.27 15.17
CA VAL A 82 -14.35 15.20 16.61
C VAL A 82 -14.30 16.58 17.26
N SER A 83 -13.37 17.45 16.85
CA SER A 83 -13.22 18.80 17.39
C SER A 83 -14.40 19.71 17.02
N GLU A 84 -15.02 19.49 15.86
CA GLU A 84 -16.17 20.26 15.38
C GLU A 84 -17.48 19.95 16.14
N HIS A 85 -17.58 18.80 16.81
CA HIS A 85 -18.81 18.32 17.46
C HIS A 85 -18.73 18.21 18.99
N GLY A 86 -17.79 18.90 19.65
CA GLY A 86 -17.66 18.89 21.12
C GLY A 86 -17.09 17.59 21.69
N GLY A 87 -16.17 16.96 20.95
CA GLY A 87 -15.56 15.69 21.32
C GLY A 87 -14.67 15.68 22.57
N PRO A 88 -14.20 14.49 23.00
CA PRO A 88 -13.51 14.31 24.28
C PRO A 88 -12.24 15.17 24.40
N SER A 89 -11.99 15.65 25.61
CA SER A 89 -10.83 16.49 25.97
C SER A 89 -9.51 15.95 25.39
N ALA A 90 -8.64 16.85 24.91
CA ALA A 90 -7.35 16.57 24.28
C ALA A 90 -6.40 15.64 25.07
N GLU A 91 -6.70 15.43 26.35
CA GLU A 91 -6.00 14.53 27.27
C GLU A 91 -6.23 13.04 26.94
N ARG A 92 -7.41 12.66 26.44
CA ARG A 92 -7.71 11.26 26.04
C ARG A 92 -7.05 10.85 24.72
N VAL A 93 -6.80 11.81 23.84
CA VAL A 93 -6.14 11.58 22.53
C VAL A 93 -4.66 11.26 22.72
N LYS A 94 -3.98 11.92 23.66
CA LYS A 94 -2.54 11.74 23.93
C LYS A 94 -2.19 10.42 24.64
N ALA A 95 -3.17 9.75 25.25
CA ALA A 95 -2.96 8.51 26.02
C ALA A 95 -2.89 7.25 25.15
N ALA A 96 -3.36 7.31 23.90
CA ALA A 96 -3.20 6.23 22.94
C ALA A 96 -1.73 6.20 22.45
N PRO A 97 -1.15 5.01 22.20
CA PRO A 97 0.20 4.92 21.65
C PRO A 97 0.23 5.67 20.32
N SER A 98 1.09 6.69 20.25
CA SER A 98 1.24 7.60 19.10
C SER A 98 1.78 6.93 17.84
N ARG A 99 2.12 5.64 17.91
CA ARG A 99 2.54 4.83 16.79
C ARG A 99 2.02 3.40 16.99
N PRO A 100 1.37 2.78 15.99
CA PRO A 100 1.13 1.34 16.03
C PRO A 100 2.47 0.59 16.10
N PRO A 101 2.56 -0.54 16.83
CA PRO A 101 3.80 -1.30 16.95
C PRO A 101 4.34 -1.67 15.57
N ASP A 102 5.66 -1.65 15.43
CA ASP A 102 6.34 -2.10 14.22
C ASP A 102 5.91 -3.54 13.89
N GLN A 103 5.81 -3.87 12.60
CA GLN A 103 5.55 -5.25 12.19
C GLN A 103 6.64 -6.19 12.72
N SER A 104 7.88 -5.72 12.89
CA SER A 104 8.93 -6.50 13.55
C SER A 104 8.64 -6.77 15.04
N GLU A 105 7.99 -5.84 15.73
CA GLU A 105 7.62 -5.95 17.16
C GLU A 105 6.42 -6.89 17.35
N LEU A 106 5.48 -6.92 16.39
CA LEU A 106 4.36 -7.87 16.39
C LEU A 106 4.82 -9.34 16.27
N HIS A 107 5.92 -9.61 15.54
CA HIS A 107 6.50 -10.94 15.40
C HIS A 107 7.27 -11.44 16.63
N GLU A 108 7.65 -10.54 17.55
CA GLU A 108 8.34 -10.87 18.80
C GLU A 108 7.33 -11.27 19.89
N VAL A 109 6.22 -10.55 19.99
CA VAL A 109 5.12 -10.84 20.94
C VAL A 109 4.50 -12.22 20.68
N ALA A 110 4.38 -12.64 19.42
CA ALA A 110 3.85 -13.97 19.05
C ALA A 110 4.78 -15.14 19.48
N ARG A 111 6.07 -14.89 19.75
CA ARG A 111 7.04 -15.92 20.15
C ARG A 111 7.27 -15.99 21.67
N GLY A 112 6.77 -15.01 22.44
CA GLY A 112 6.96 -14.94 23.89
C GLY A 112 5.99 -15.78 24.74
N GLY A 113 4.96 -16.40 24.14
CA GLY A 113 3.87 -17.07 24.87
C GLY A 113 4.13 -18.49 25.39
N SER A 114 5.34 -19.04 25.25
CA SER A 114 5.64 -20.43 25.65
C SER A 114 6.85 -20.53 26.58
N LYS A 115 6.75 -19.93 27.76
CA LYS A 115 7.51 -20.36 28.95
C LYS A 115 6.69 -20.05 30.20
N ASN A 116 5.91 -21.03 30.66
CA ASN A 116 5.71 -21.33 32.07
C ASN A 116 4.97 -22.66 32.18
N GLY A 117 5.74 -23.74 32.19
CA GLY A 117 5.32 -25.07 32.56
C GLY A 117 6.43 -25.69 33.41
N GLN A 118 6.45 -25.32 34.70
CA GLN A 118 6.98 -26.11 35.81
C GLN A 118 6.05 -25.89 37.00
#